data_AF-E8WLL7-F1
#
_entry.id   AF-E8WLL7-F1
#
_cell.length_a   1.000
_cell.length_b   1.000
_cell.length_c   1.000
_cell.angle_alpha   90.00
_cell.angle_beta   90.00
_cell.angle_gamma   90.00
#
_symmetry.space_group_name_H-M   'P 1'
#
loop_
_entity.id
_entity.type
_entity.pdbx_description
1 polymer ?
#
loop_
_entity_poly.entity_id
_entity_poly.type
_entity_poly.pdbx_seq_one_letter_code
_entity_poly.pdbx_strand_id
1 'polypeptide(L)'
;MNVPSKVVLGLCFIALSGLSGCGSDEDPGPSGRLVQGPVLNATVFADNVSGGTRFVQDANEVSTTTNSVTGAFTLPSVPGYNYILVSKGGTDKLTGQDAIQMIAPAGSANITPLTTLVALDTTNTVKAKLQALMPAGVSYDADISVTSSQAVLLVAKSVETMVQTMTEAISAKAGANTISEDQLAAIQAQTVQAIAVEFAKPAVNSTTLAAPADLSTTLQTAAAGAVTSINTANANISIPSATATTIAASSVTATAGALSIGATASTSTIAGGEAAVMTEQVAQAFTDAVETQSAVAATSITADKTPDSYTPPTIPVVTPITVPDTTGTTGGTTGGTGVAF
;
A
#
# COMPACT_ATOMS: atom_id res chain seq x y z
N MET A 1 -10.51 -37.25 54.38
CA MET A 1 -10.53 -36.93 52.92
C MET A 1 -11.98 -36.86 52.47
N ASN A 2 -12.26 -35.99 51.50
CA ASN A 2 -13.54 -35.71 50.86
C ASN A 2 -14.51 -34.78 51.59
N VAL A 3 -14.62 -33.56 51.06
CA VAL A 3 -15.86 -32.77 51.06
C VAL A 3 -16.25 -32.57 49.59
N PRO A 4 -17.46 -32.93 49.14
CA PRO A 4 -17.87 -32.76 47.75
C PRO A 4 -18.47 -31.36 47.53
N SER A 5 -17.91 -30.62 46.57
CA SER A 5 -18.50 -29.38 46.07
C SER A 5 -19.66 -29.69 45.12
N LYS A 6 -20.86 -29.20 45.45
CA LYS A 6 -22.04 -29.24 44.57
C LYS A 6 -21.95 -28.10 43.56
N VAL A 7 -21.97 -28.43 42.28
CA VAL A 7 -22.15 -27.48 41.17
C VAL A 7 -23.65 -27.29 40.96
N VAL A 8 -24.13 -26.04 41.07
CA VAL A 8 -25.50 -25.64 40.74
C VAL A 8 -25.48 -25.07 39.33
N LEU A 9 -26.16 -25.74 38.39
CA LEU A 9 -26.34 -25.32 37.01
C LEU A 9 -27.63 -24.47 36.93
N GLY A 10 -27.47 -23.15 36.81
CA GLY A 10 -28.58 -22.22 36.58
C GLY A 10 -28.84 -22.04 35.09
N LEU A 11 -29.93 -22.65 34.59
CA LEU A 11 -30.41 -22.50 33.23
C LEU A 11 -31.21 -21.20 33.12
N CYS A 12 -30.68 -20.19 32.42
CA CYS A 12 -31.38 -18.92 32.18
C CYS A 12 -31.97 -18.94 30.75
N PHE A 13 -33.30 -18.95 30.65
CA PHE A 13 -34.03 -18.82 29.39
C PHE A 13 -34.21 -17.32 29.06
N ILE A 14 -33.61 -16.85 27.97
CA ILE A 14 -33.87 -15.53 27.39
C ILE A 14 -34.77 -15.72 26.17
N ALA A 15 -35.97 -15.17 26.23
CA ALA A 15 -36.91 -15.11 25.11
C ALA A 15 -36.44 -14.05 24.10
N LEU A 16 -36.12 -14.48 22.88
CA LEU A 16 -35.67 -13.63 21.78
C LEU A 16 -36.88 -13.27 20.90
N SER A 17 -37.40 -12.04 21.03
CA SER A 17 -38.40 -11.50 20.11
C SER A 17 -37.72 -10.97 18.86
N GLY A 18 -37.88 -11.68 17.75
CA GLY A 18 -37.36 -11.32 16.43
C GLY A 18 -38.14 -10.17 15.79
N LEU A 19 -37.50 -9.01 15.67
CA LEU A 19 -37.80 -8.07 14.60
C LEU A 19 -37.00 -8.50 13.37
N SER A 20 -37.70 -9.08 12.40
CA SER A 20 -37.17 -9.31 11.05
C SER A 20 -37.19 -7.97 10.31
N GLY A 21 -36.09 -7.23 10.38
CA GLY A 21 -35.81 -6.16 9.44
C GLY A 21 -35.39 -6.77 8.11
N CYS A 22 -36.14 -6.48 7.05
CA CYS A 22 -35.75 -6.76 5.68
C CYS A 22 -34.53 -5.89 5.36
N GLY A 23 -33.33 -6.37 5.68
CA GLY A 23 -32.09 -5.78 5.20
C GLY A 23 -31.98 -6.13 3.73
N SER A 24 -31.96 -5.12 2.86
CA SER A 24 -31.48 -5.31 1.49
C SER A 24 -30.07 -5.88 1.59
N ASP A 25 -29.88 -7.09 1.05
CA ASP A 25 -28.56 -7.69 0.86
C ASP A 25 -27.80 -6.83 -0.15
N GLU A 26 -27.19 -5.73 0.33
CA GLU A 26 -26.20 -5.01 -0.46
C GLU A 26 -24.98 -5.92 -0.56
N ASP A 27 -24.63 -6.31 -1.79
CA ASP A 27 -23.44 -7.12 -2.04
C ASP A 27 -22.23 -6.38 -1.47
N PRO A 28 -21.47 -7.02 -0.55
CA PRO A 28 -20.35 -6.35 0.09
C PRO A 28 -19.33 -5.91 -0.96
N GLY A 29 -18.80 -4.70 -0.77
CA GLY A 29 -17.80 -4.13 -1.65
C GLY A 29 -16.44 -4.87 -1.60
N PRO A 30 -15.45 -4.37 -2.35
CA PRO A 30 -14.08 -4.88 -2.29
C PRO A 30 -13.59 -5.01 -0.85
N SER A 31 -12.97 -6.14 -0.54
CA SER A 31 -12.44 -6.44 0.78
C SER A 31 -11.03 -7.00 0.69
N GLY A 32 -10.26 -6.81 1.75
CA GLY A 32 -8.84 -7.08 1.72
C GLY A 32 -8.10 -6.72 2.99
N ARG A 33 -6.77 -6.58 2.87
CA ARG A 33 -5.92 -6.04 3.93
C ARG A 33 -5.04 -4.91 3.41
N LEU A 34 -4.76 -3.96 4.28
CA LEU A 34 -3.72 -2.95 4.09
C LEU A 34 -2.43 -3.42 4.76
N VAL A 35 -1.37 -3.61 3.96
CA VAL A 35 -0.16 -4.31 4.39
C VAL A 35 1.12 -3.54 4.03
N GLN A 36 1.71 -2.96 5.07
CA GLN A 36 3.08 -2.44 5.23
C GLN A 36 3.67 -3.08 6.52
N GLY A 37 3.24 -4.30 6.84
CA GLY A 37 2.81 -4.68 8.17
C GLY A 37 1.32 -4.35 8.34
N PRO A 38 0.53 -5.06 9.17
CA PRO A 38 -0.90 -4.75 9.29
C PRO A 38 -1.11 -3.27 9.64
N VAL A 39 -1.67 -2.48 8.72
CA VAL A 39 -1.89 -1.05 8.94
C VAL A 39 -3.23 -0.84 9.60
N LEU A 40 -3.24 -0.16 10.74
CA LEU A 40 -4.39 0.00 11.61
C LEU A 40 -5.01 1.39 11.44
N ASN A 41 -6.34 1.47 11.48
CA ASN A 41 -7.12 2.72 11.46
C ASN A 41 -6.89 3.64 10.25
N ALA A 42 -6.31 3.12 9.15
CA ALA A 42 -6.26 3.82 7.88
C ALA A 42 -7.64 3.90 7.23
N THR A 43 -7.91 5.01 6.53
CA THR A 43 -9.05 5.13 5.63
C THR A 43 -8.72 4.43 4.32
N VAL A 44 -9.63 3.60 3.81
CA VAL A 44 -9.56 2.98 2.48
C VAL A 44 -10.76 3.46 1.68
N PHE A 45 -10.54 3.95 0.46
CA PHE A 45 -11.60 4.42 -0.42
C PHE A 45 -11.37 4.01 -1.87
N ALA A 46 -12.44 4.01 -2.65
CA ALA A 46 -12.39 3.76 -4.09
C ALA A 46 -12.31 5.09 -4.84
N ASP A 47 -11.11 5.45 -5.30
CA ASP A 47 -10.84 6.68 -6.07
C ASP A 47 -11.35 6.51 -7.51
N ASN A 48 -12.27 7.37 -7.93
CA ASN A 48 -12.86 7.35 -9.25
C ASN A 48 -11.85 7.85 -10.28
N VAL A 49 -11.43 6.95 -11.16
CA VAL A 49 -10.36 7.26 -12.10
C VAL A 49 -10.73 8.22 -13.23
N SER A 50 -12.03 8.47 -13.42
CA SER A 50 -12.55 9.28 -14.52
C SER A 50 -13.02 10.68 -14.08
N GLY A 51 -12.97 10.98 -12.79
CA GLY A 51 -13.39 12.26 -12.23
C GLY A 51 -12.51 12.66 -11.05
N GLY A 52 -12.79 13.81 -10.45
CA GLY A 52 -12.27 14.10 -9.12
C GLY A 52 -10.81 14.52 -9.03
N THR A 53 -10.33 14.63 -7.79
CA THR A 53 -8.93 14.85 -7.47
C THR A 53 -8.30 13.52 -7.09
N ARG A 54 -7.31 13.07 -7.87
CA ARG A 54 -6.71 11.76 -7.65
C ARG A 54 -6.10 11.61 -6.27
N PHE A 55 -6.33 10.45 -5.67
CA PHE A 55 -5.78 10.05 -4.37
C PHE A 55 -6.31 10.88 -3.19
N VAL A 56 -7.38 11.63 -3.42
CA VAL A 56 -8.12 12.38 -2.42
C VAL A 56 -9.55 11.86 -2.44
N GLN A 57 -10.11 11.54 -1.28
CA GLN A 57 -11.48 11.04 -1.22
C GLN A 57 -12.46 12.17 -1.62
N ASP A 58 -13.19 11.97 -2.71
CA ASP A 58 -14.28 12.86 -3.11
C ASP A 58 -15.59 12.54 -2.38
N ALA A 59 -16.51 13.51 -2.34
CA ALA A 59 -17.77 13.41 -1.60
C ALA A 59 -18.68 12.24 -2.01
N ASN A 60 -18.53 11.73 -3.23
CA ASN A 60 -19.33 10.63 -3.77
C ASN A 60 -18.60 9.27 -3.76
N GLU A 61 -17.42 9.22 -3.15
CA GLU A 61 -16.61 8.00 -3.12
C GLU A 61 -16.87 7.19 -1.87
N VAL A 62 -16.98 5.87 -2.06
CA VAL A 62 -17.20 4.95 -0.95
C VAL A 62 -15.89 4.76 -0.20
N SER A 63 -15.99 4.77 1.13
CA SER A 63 -14.84 4.52 2.00
C SER A 63 -15.18 3.66 3.20
N THR A 64 -14.13 3.17 3.85
CA THR A 64 -14.18 2.38 5.07
C THR A 64 -12.91 2.67 5.88
N THR A 65 -12.84 2.16 7.10
CA THR A 65 -11.63 2.22 7.94
C THR A 65 -11.12 0.80 8.17
N THR A 66 -9.82 0.62 8.08
CA THR A 66 -9.17 -0.66 8.38
C THR A 66 -9.37 -1.05 9.85
N ASN A 67 -9.48 -2.34 10.09
CA ASN A 67 -9.64 -2.92 11.41
C ASN A 67 -8.42 -2.60 12.30
N SER A 68 -8.68 -2.13 13.51
CA SER A 68 -7.67 -1.71 14.50
C SER A 68 -6.79 -2.82 15.07
N VAL A 69 -7.01 -4.08 14.67
CA VAL A 69 -6.23 -5.24 15.11
C VAL A 69 -5.50 -5.93 13.95
N THR A 70 -6.20 -6.07 12.81
CA THR A 70 -5.75 -6.91 11.68
C THR A 70 -5.40 -6.14 10.41
N GLY A 71 -5.75 -4.86 10.30
CA GLY A 71 -5.60 -4.08 9.07
C GLY A 71 -6.53 -4.52 7.92
N ALA A 72 -7.51 -5.38 8.21
CA ALA A 72 -8.52 -5.80 7.22
C ALA A 72 -9.52 -4.66 6.92
N PHE A 73 -10.01 -4.60 5.70
CA PHE A 73 -11.06 -3.65 5.29
C PHE A 73 -12.12 -4.35 4.43
N THR A 74 -13.32 -3.79 4.43
CA THR A 74 -14.41 -4.12 3.49
C THR A 74 -15.13 -2.82 3.17
N LEU A 75 -15.17 -2.45 1.89
CA LEU A 75 -15.98 -1.32 1.43
C LEU A 75 -17.47 -1.68 1.55
N PRO A 76 -18.35 -0.70 1.84
CA PRO A 76 -19.77 -0.96 2.07
C PRO A 76 -20.47 -1.52 0.82
N SER A 77 -20.03 -1.14 -0.37
CA SER A 77 -20.59 -1.61 -1.65
C SER A 77 -19.55 -1.58 -2.77
N VAL A 78 -19.84 -2.27 -3.87
CA VAL A 78 -19.01 -2.19 -5.09
C VAL A 78 -19.25 -0.85 -5.78
N PRO A 79 -18.22 -0.04 -6.03
CA PRO A 79 -18.38 1.22 -6.73
C PRO A 79 -18.94 1.04 -8.14
N GLY A 80 -19.94 1.84 -8.52
CA GLY A 80 -20.53 1.86 -9.87
C GLY A 80 -19.70 2.62 -10.93
N TYR A 81 -18.40 2.80 -10.69
CA TYR A 81 -17.47 3.54 -11.55
C TYR A 81 -16.15 2.78 -11.65
N ASN A 82 -15.30 3.15 -12.62
CA ASN A 82 -13.93 2.62 -12.65
C ASN A 82 -13.12 3.24 -11.51
N TYR A 83 -12.46 2.42 -10.70
CA TYR A 83 -11.73 2.88 -9.54
C TYR A 83 -10.36 2.22 -9.38
N ILE A 84 -9.58 2.80 -8.49
CA ILE A 84 -8.46 2.16 -7.79
C ILE A 84 -8.76 2.20 -6.30
N LEU A 85 -8.18 1.29 -5.54
CA LEU A 85 -8.24 1.38 -4.09
C LEU A 85 -7.11 2.28 -3.61
N VAL A 86 -7.42 3.18 -2.69
CA VAL A 86 -6.44 4.11 -2.09
C VAL A 86 -6.55 4.01 -0.58
N SER A 87 -5.41 3.92 0.09
CA SER A 87 -5.34 4.04 1.55
C SER A 87 -4.74 5.37 1.96
N LYS A 88 -5.22 5.94 3.07
CA LYS A 88 -4.69 7.17 3.65
C LYS A 88 -4.58 7.06 5.17
N GLY A 89 -3.43 7.49 5.69
CA GLY A 89 -3.12 7.50 7.12
C GLY A 89 -3.06 6.10 7.73
N GLY A 90 -3.29 6.04 9.03
CA GLY A 90 -3.14 4.82 9.83
C GLY A 90 -1.71 4.58 10.27
N THR A 91 -1.52 3.54 11.07
CA THR A 91 -0.23 3.21 11.69
C THR A 91 0.13 1.78 11.33
N ASP A 92 1.34 1.57 10.84
CA ASP A 92 1.88 0.22 10.69
C ASP A 92 2.08 -0.39 12.08
N LYS A 93 1.37 -1.48 12.36
CA LYS A 93 1.41 -2.18 13.64
C LYS A 93 2.81 -2.68 14.00
N LEU A 94 3.64 -3.03 13.02
CA LEU A 94 4.93 -3.66 13.28
C LEU A 94 6.00 -2.63 13.62
N THR A 95 6.01 -1.48 12.93
CA THR A 95 7.00 -0.41 13.16
C THR A 95 6.51 0.70 14.09
N GLY A 96 5.19 0.85 14.26
CA GLY A 96 4.58 1.97 14.97
C GLY A 96 4.63 3.29 14.21
N GLN A 97 5.12 3.30 12.97
CA GLN A 97 5.22 4.49 12.12
C GLN A 97 3.92 4.75 11.37
N ASP A 98 3.72 5.99 10.94
CA ASP A 98 2.61 6.36 10.06
C ASP A 98 2.75 5.64 8.72
N ALA A 99 1.66 5.07 8.23
CA ALA A 99 1.66 4.39 6.95
C ALA A 99 1.73 5.39 5.79
N ILE A 100 2.48 5.03 4.74
CA ILE A 100 2.46 5.80 3.49
C ILE A 100 1.11 5.60 2.79
N GLN A 101 0.70 6.57 1.97
CA GLN A 101 -0.41 6.36 1.05
C GLN A 101 -0.06 5.25 0.07
N MET A 102 -0.92 4.24 0.01
CA MET A 102 -0.77 3.11 -0.91
C MET A 102 -1.99 3.03 -1.83
N ILE A 103 -1.75 2.45 -3.00
CA ILE A 103 -2.74 2.32 -4.06
C ILE A 103 -2.78 0.84 -4.48
N ALA A 104 -3.93 0.36 -4.91
CA ALA A 104 -4.03 -0.93 -5.58
C ALA A 104 -4.93 -0.84 -6.81
N PRO A 105 -4.62 -1.57 -7.90
CA PRO A 105 -5.56 -1.73 -9.00
C PRO A 105 -6.88 -2.31 -8.47
N ALA A 106 -8.03 -1.95 -9.06
CA ALA A 106 -9.29 -2.60 -8.71
C ALA A 106 -9.22 -4.15 -8.83
N GLY A 107 -9.95 -4.83 -7.95
CA GLY A 107 -9.90 -6.29 -7.84
C GLY A 107 -8.67 -6.86 -7.12
N SER A 108 -7.73 -6.03 -6.66
CA SER A 108 -6.67 -6.48 -5.76
C SER A 108 -7.26 -6.86 -4.40
N ALA A 109 -6.82 -7.98 -3.86
CA ALA A 109 -7.20 -8.47 -2.55
C ALA A 109 -6.47 -7.73 -1.43
N ASN A 110 -5.34 -7.08 -1.70
CA ASN A 110 -4.59 -6.34 -0.71
C ASN A 110 -4.13 -4.98 -1.27
N ILE A 111 -3.92 -4.03 -0.36
CA ILE A 111 -3.27 -2.75 -0.65
C ILE A 111 -1.88 -2.81 0.00
N THR A 112 -0.84 -2.82 -0.81
CA THR A 112 0.55 -3.01 -0.40
C THR A 112 1.47 -2.09 -1.21
N PRO A 113 2.75 -1.92 -0.83
CA PRO A 113 3.72 -1.22 -1.69
C PRO A 113 3.84 -1.86 -3.08
N LEU A 114 3.71 -3.19 -3.17
CA LEU A 114 3.81 -3.92 -4.43
C LEU A 114 2.63 -3.64 -5.34
N THR A 115 1.40 -3.66 -4.80
CA THR A 115 0.21 -3.30 -5.59
C THR A 115 0.24 -1.82 -5.97
N THR A 116 0.87 -0.96 -5.16
CA THR A 116 1.05 0.47 -5.47
C THR A 116 1.96 0.64 -6.69
N LEU A 117 3.09 -0.07 -6.73
CA LEU A 117 3.98 -0.09 -7.90
C LEU A 117 3.25 -0.59 -9.16
N VAL A 118 2.42 -1.62 -9.04
CA VAL A 118 1.63 -2.14 -10.16
C VAL A 118 0.55 -1.16 -10.60
N ALA A 119 -0.14 -0.50 -9.67
CA ALA A 119 -1.15 0.51 -9.97
C ALA A 119 -0.57 1.70 -10.74
N LEU A 120 0.70 2.05 -10.50
CA LEU A 120 1.37 3.20 -11.11
C LEU A 120 2.18 2.86 -12.36
N ASP A 121 2.25 1.58 -12.76
CA ASP A 121 2.94 1.13 -13.95
C ASP A 121 2.03 1.05 -15.19
N THR A 122 1.99 2.12 -15.98
CA THR A 122 1.19 2.17 -17.22
C THR A 122 1.65 1.21 -18.33
N THR A 123 2.81 0.56 -18.17
CA THR A 123 3.34 -0.39 -19.15
C THR A 123 2.92 -1.84 -18.89
N ASN A 124 2.33 -2.13 -17.72
CA ASN A 124 1.96 -3.47 -17.27
C ASN A 124 3.12 -4.49 -17.20
N THR A 125 4.36 -4.02 -17.04
CA THR A 125 5.56 -4.88 -16.98
C THR A 125 6.04 -5.15 -15.56
N VAL A 126 5.80 -4.23 -14.62
CA VAL A 126 6.21 -4.32 -13.22
C VAL A 126 5.54 -5.51 -12.54
N LYS A 127 4.26 -5.77 -12.84
CA LYS A 127 3.53 -6.94 -12.32
C LYS A 127 4.29 -8.25 -12.54
N ALA A 128 4.78 -8.50 -13.76
CA ALA A 128 5.49 -9.73 -14.09
C ALA A 128 6.85 -9.83 -13.35
N LYS A 129 7.54 -8.70 -13.17
CA LYS A 129 8.83 -8.65 -12.46
C LYS A 129 8.67 -8.92 -10.97
N LEU A 130 7.66 -8.31 -10.34
CA LEU A 130 7.33 -8.57 -8.94
C LEU A 130 6.84 -10.00 -8.74
N GLN A 131 6.01 -10.50 -9.64
CA GLN A 131 5.55 -11.90 -9.62
C GLN A 131 6.71 -12.90 -9.67
N ALA A 132 7.80 -12.58 -10.37
CA ALA A 132 8.99 -13.41 -10.43
C ALA A 132 9.87 -13.35 -9.16
N LEU A 133 9.63 -12.39 -8.25
CA LEU A 133 10.25 -12.34 -6.92
C LEU A 133 9.47 -13.14 -5.87
N MET A 134 8.18 -13.35 -6.11
CA MET A 134 7.31 -14.08 -5.19
C MET A 134 7.72 -15.57 -5.14
N PRO A 135 7.49 -16.25 -4.01
CA PRO A 135 7.55 -17.70 -3.98
C PRO A 135 6.60 -18.34 -5.00
N ALA A 136 6.92 -19.55 -5.45
CA ALA A 136 6.10 -20.26 -6.43
C ALA A 136 4.64 -20.40 -5.95
N GLY A 137 3.69 -20.00 -6.80
CA GLY A 137 2.25 -20.04 -6.52
C GLY A 137 1.71 -18.88 -5.68
N VAL A 138 2.56 -17.94 -5.24
CA VAL A 138 2.15 -16.77 -4.46
C VAL A 138 2.05 -15.55 -5.37
N SER A 139 0.93 -14.82 -5.32
CA SER A 139 0.71 -13.60 -6.13
C SER A 139 1.43 -12.38 -5.54
N TYR A 140 1.80 -11.39 -6.36
CA TYR A 140 2.28 -10.08 -5.88
C TYR A 140 1.25 -9.33 -5.01
N ASP A 141 -0.03 -9.69 -5.16
CA ASP A 141 -1.17 -9.20 -4.38
C ASP A 141 -1.44 -10.07 -3.13
N ALA A 142 -0.50 -10.94 -2.75
CA ALA A 142 -0.63 -11.68 -1.49
C ALA A 142 -0.37 -10.76 -0.28
N ASP A 143 -0.90 -11.16 0.88
CA ASP A 143 -0.57 -10.53 2.16
C ASP A 143 0.89 -10.85 2.53
N ILE A 144 1.78 -9.90 2.24
CA ILE A 144 3.23 -10.03 2.49
C ILE A 144 3.57 -10.15 3.97
N SER A 145 2.63 -9.81 4.88
CA SER A 145 2.81 -10.02 6.32
C SER A 145 2.70 -11.48 6.74
N VAL A 146 2.10 -12.33 5.91
CA VAL A 146 1.91 -13.76 6.18
C VAL A 146 2.77 -14.63 5.27
N THR A 147 2.95 -14.23 4.01
CA THR A 147 3.74 -15.01 3.04
C THR A 147 4.48 -14.09 2.09
N SER A 148 5.80 -14.14 2.14
CA SER A 148 6.67 -13.36 1.27
C SER A 148 8.00 -14.11 1.05
N SER A 149 8.81 -13.62 0.11
CA SER A 149 10.22 -13.98 0.01
C SER A 149 11.08 -12.85 0.57
N GLN A 150 12.35 -13.13 0.82
CA GLN A 150 13.28 -12.12 1.28
C GLN A 150 13.46 -11.00 0.23
N ALA A 151 13.52 -11.37 -1.05
CA ALA A 151 13.63 -10.41 -2.14
C ALA A 151 12.40 -9.49 -2.23
N VAL A 152 11.22 -10.02 -1.95
CA VAL A 152 9.98 -9.24 -1.91
C VAL A 152 10.00 -8.24 -0.75
N LEU A 153 10.42 -8.66 0.44
CA LEU A 153 10.55 -7.77 1.59
C LEU A 153 11.60 -6.68 1.36
N LEU A 154 12.74 -7.04 0.74
CA LEU A 154 13.76 -6.07 0.36
C LEU A 154 13.20 -4.97 -0.54
N VAL A 155 12.45 -5.35 -1.59
CA VAL A 155 11.82 -4.37 -2.50
C VAL A 155 10.76 -3.55 -1.78
N ALA A 156 9.79 -4.20 -1.12
CA ALA A 156 8.69 -3.52 -0.46
C ALA A 156 9.18 -2.51 0.58
N LYS A 157 10.07 -2.93 1.48
CA LYS A 157 10.61 -2.07 2.54
C LYS A 157 11.54 -0.99 2.03
N SER A 158 12.34 -1.25 0.99
CA SER A 158 13.17 -0.20 0.41
C SER A 158 12.32 0.92 -0.23
N VAL A 159 11.21 0.56 -0.87
CA VAL A 159 10.27 1.53 -1.45
C VAL A 159 9.55 2.31 -0.36
N GLU A 160 9.00 1.63 0.66
CA GLU A 160 8.38 2.29 1.82
C GLU A 160 9.33 3.27 2.50
N THR A 161 10.52 2.80 2.89
CA THR A 161 11.53 3.62 3.56
C THR A 161 11.93 4.83 2.71
N MET A 162 12.09 4.66 1.39
CA MET A 162 12.44 5.77 0.50
C MET A 162 11.33 6.83 0.44
N VAL A 163 10.07 6.40 0.25
CA VAL A 163 8.91 7.30 0.17
C VAL A 163 8.74 8.05 1.49
N GLN A 164 8.81 7.33 2.61
CA GLN A 164 8.66 7.91 3.93
C GLN A 164 9.80 8.89 4.25
N THR A 165 11.05 8.51 4.03
CA THR A 165 12.22 9.40 4.25
C THR A 165 12.10 10.68 3.44
N MET A 166 11.69 10.60 2.17
CA MET A 166 11.51 11.77 1.31
C MET A 166 10.38 12.68 1.80
N THR A 167 9.25 12.08 2.18
CA THR A 167 8.08 12.76 2.72
C THR A 167 8.43 13.50 4.02
N GLU A 168 9.07 12.81 4.96
CA GLU A 168 9.46 13.39 6.24
C GLU A 168 10.53 14.48 6.09
N ALA A 169 11.50 14.32 5.19
CA ALA A 169 12.53 15.33 4.96
C ALA A 169 11.91 16.66 4.47
N ILE A 170 10.89 16.58 3.60
CA ILE A 170 10.15 17.74 3.11
C ILE A 170 9.32 18.35 4.24
N SER A 171 8.54 17.53 4.95
CA SER A 171 7.69 17.98 6.07
C SER A 171 8.48 18.61 7.21
N ALA A 172 9.62 18.01 7.58
CA ALA A 172 10.53 18.54 8.59
C ALA A 172 11.08 19.92 8.20
N LYS A 173 11.35 20.14 6.91
CA LYS A 173 11.84 21.43 6.42
C LYS A 173 10.74 22.49 6.40
N ALA A 174 9.55 22.11 5.95
CA ALA A 174 8.42 23.03 5.85
C ALA A 174 7.88 23.42 7.24
N GLY A 175 8.08 22.55 8.25
CA GLY A 175 7.55 22.70 9.59
C GLY A 175 6.14 22.10 9.73
N ALA A 176 5.72 21.86 10.97
CA ALA A 176 4.38 21.33 11.24
C ALA A 176 3.31 22.31 10.72
N ASN A 177 2.45 21.84 9.80
CA ASN A 177 1.27 22.55 9.25
C ASN A 177 1.49 23.47 8.04
N THR A 178 2.55 23.31 7.28
CA THR A 178 2.77 24.12 6.06
C THR A 178 2.50 23.35 4.78
N ILE A 179 2.74 22.04 4.73
CA ILE A 179 2.38 21.19 3.59
C ILE A 179 0.98 20.61 3.80
N SER A 180 0.06 20.81 2.85
CA SER A 180 -1.28 20.24 2.87
C SER A 180 -1.24 18.72 2.66
N GLU A 181 -2.27 18.04 3.14
CA GLU A 181 -2.40 16.58 2.94
C GLU A 181 -2.42 16.21 1.45
N ASP A 182 -3.07 17.01 0.61
CA ASP A 182 -3.14 16.76 -0.84
C ASP A 182 -1.77 16.92 -1.51
N GLN A 183 -0.97 17.89 -1.07
CA GLN A 183 0.39 18.07 -1.57
C GLN A 183 1.30 16.93 -1.11
N LEU A 184 1.12 16.46 0.13
CA LEU A 184 1.86 15.30 0.66
C LEU A 184 1.52 14.02 -0.11
N ALA A 185 0.23 13.77 -0.35
CA ALA A 185 -0.28 12.68 -1.16
C ALA A 185 0.32 12.68 -2.57
N ALA A 186 0.34 13.85 -3.22
CA ALA A 186 0.95 14.01 -4.53
C ALA A 186 2.45 13.70 -4.52
N ILE A 187 3.21 14.17 -3.52
CA ILE A 187 4.65 13.90 -3.38
C ILE A 187 4.91 12.39 -3.24
N GLN A 188 4.14 11.71 -2.38
CA GLN A 188 4.25 10.25 -2.20
C GLN A 188 3.97 9.51 -3.52
N ALA A 189 2.87 9.87 -4.19
CA ALA A 189 2.50 9.25 -5.45
C ALA A 189 3.51 9.53 -6.60
N GLN A 190 4.06 10.74 -6.68
CA GLN A 190 5.13 11.08 -7.64
C GLN A 190 6.40 10.27 -7.37
N THR A 191 6.73 10.04 -6.10
CA THR A 191 7.88 9.23 -5.69
C THR A 191 7.71 7.78 -6.11
N VAL A 192 6.57 7.15 -5.77
CA VAL A 192 6.32 5.75 -6.15
C VAL A 192 6.15 5.60 -7.65
N GLN A 193 5.57 6.57 -8.35
CA GLN A 193 5.46 6.55 -9.81
C GLN A 193 6.84 6.55 -10.47
N ALA A 194 7.78 7.36 -10.01
CA ALA A 194 9.13 7.36 -10.55
C ALA A 194 9.82 5.99 -10.35
N ILE A 195 9.57 5.33 -9.21
CA ILE A 195 10.03 3.96 -8.95
C ILE A 195 9.39 2.98 -9.92
N ALA A 196 8.07 3.05 -10.12
CA ALA A 196 7.35 2.18 -11.05
C ALA A 196 7.86 2.35 -12.49
N VAL A 197 8.10 3.58 -12.94
CA VAL A 197 8.68 3.88 -14.26
C VAL A 197 10.07 3.28 -14.41
N GLU A 198 10.92 3.39 -13.38
CA GLU A 198 12.25 2.78 -13.42
C GLU A 198 12.16 1.24 -13.44
N PHE A 199 11.31 0.67 -12.60
CA PHE A 199 11.08 -0.77 -12.53
C PHE A 199 10.50 -1.32 -13.82
N ALA A 200 9.75 -0.52 -14.59
CA ALA A 200 9.21 -0.91 -15.88
C ALA A 200 10.28 -1.07 -16.97
N LYS A 201 11.45 -0.43 -16.84
CA LYS A 201 12.49 -0.47 -17.89
C LYS A 201 12.95 -1.89 -18.22
N PRO A 202 13.20 -2.24 -19.50
CA PRO A 202 13.58 -3.60 -19.90
C PRO A 202 14.86 -4.13 -19.22
N ALA A 203 15.79 -3.25 -18.85
CA ALA A 203 17.02 -3.62 -18.16
C ALA A 203 16.79 -4.08 -16.70
N VAL A 204 15.71 -3.62 -16.07
CA VAL A 204 15.35 -4.02 -14.71
C VAL A 204 14.54 -5.31 -14.77
N ASN A 205 15.03 -6.34 -14.07
CA ASN A 205 14.39 -7.65 -13.98
C ASN A 205 14.39 -8.14 -12.52
N SER A 206 13.84 -9.33 -12.26
CA SER A 206 13.77 -9.87 -10.89
C SER A 206 15.15 -10.10 -10.26
N THR A 207 16.18 -10.42 -11.02
CA THR A 207 17.55 -10.54 -10.50
C THR A 207 18.08 -9.18 -10.03
N THR A 208 17.88 -8.13 -10.82
CA THR A 208 18.21 -6.74 -10.45
C THR A 208 17.50 -6.33 -9.17
N LEU A 209 16.20 -6.62 -9.06
CA LEU A 209 15.39 -6.22 -7.91
C LEU A 209 15.71 -7.03 -6.63
N ALA A 210 16.20 -8.27 -6.77
CA ALA A 210 16.60 -9.12 -5.64
C ALA A 210 18.01 -8.83 -5.12
N ALA A 211 18.83 -8.08 -5.86
CA ALA A 211 20.20 -7.76 -5.46
C ALA A 211 20.27 -6.36 -4.82
N PRO A 212 20.66 -6.22 -3.54
CA PRO A 212 20.66 -4.91 -2.87
C PRO A 212 21.44 -3.80 -3.60
N ALA A 213 22.61 -4.11 -4.17
CA ALA A 213 23.41 -3.11 -4.89
C ALA A 213 22.71 -2.61 -6.17
N ASP A 214 22.12 -3.53 -6.93
CA ASP A 214 21.43 -3.22 -8.18
C ASP A 214 20.09 -2.53 -7.91
N LEU A 215 19.34 -2.98 -6.89
CA LEU A 215 18.15 -2.30 -6.41
C LEU A 215 18.48 -0.89 -5.94
N SER A 216 19.58 -0.68 -5.22
CA SER A 216 20.05 0.64 -4.80
C SER A 216 20.31 1.56 -6.00
N THR A 217 20.98 1.07 -7.04
CA THR A 217 21.22 1.85 -8.27
C THR A 217 19.92 2.17 -9.00
N THR A 218 18.99 1.22 -9.03
CA THR A 218 17.65 1.39 -9.59
C THR A 218 16.88 2.48 -8.84
N LEU A 219 16.81 2.41 -7.51
CA LEU A 219 16.11 3.39 -6.69
C LEU A 219 16.78 4.77 -6.71
N GLN A 220 18.10 4.86 -6.83
CA GLN A 220 18.80 6.13 -7.01
C GLN A 220 18.38 6.82 -8.32
N THR A 221 18.26 6.06 -9.40
CA THR A 221 17.78 6.58 -10.69
C THR A 221 16.32 7.02 -10.60
N ALA A 222 15.48 6.21 -9.96
CA ALA A 222 14.09 6.56 -9.68
C ALA A 222 13.97 7.84 -8.82
N ALA A 223 14.80 7.99 -7.79
CA ALA A 223 14.80 9.16 -6.91
C ALA A 223 15.14 10.45 -7.65
N ALA A 224 16.10 10.40 -8.58
CA ALA A 224 16.40 11.54 -9.45
C ALA A 224 15.21 11.93 -10.34
N GLY A 225 14.48 10.92 -10.86
CA GLY A 225 13.22 11.13 -11.58
C GLY A 225 12.13 11.73 -10.69
N ALA A 226 11.95 11.20 -9.48
CA ALA A 226 10.98 11.69 -8.50
C ALA A 226 11.21 13.17 -8.18
N VAL A 227 12.45 13.56 -7.90
CA VAL A 227 12.81 14.96 -7.62
C VAL A 227 12.52 15.88 -8.79
N THR A 228 12.80 15.43 -10.02
CA THR A 228 12.46 16.22 -11.21
C THR A 228 10.96 16.48 -11.27
N SER A 229 10.14 15.44 -11.05
CA SER A 229 8.67 15.56 -11.03
C SER A 229 8.16 16.43 -9.88
N ILE A 230 8.70 16.25 -8.67
CA ILE A 230 8.29 16.99 -7.47
C ILE A 230 8.63 18.47 -7.62
N ASN A 231 9.87 18.82 -7.95
CA ASN A 231 10.31 20.21 -8.12
C ASN A 231 9.52 20.91 -9.24
N THR A 232 9.13 20.17 -10.29
CA THR A 232 8.34 20.72 -11.40
C THR A 232 6.89 20.99 -10.99
N ALA A 233 6.26 20.05 -10.27
CA ALA A 233 4.85 20.17 -9.88
C ALA A 233 4.62 21.05 -8.65
N ASN A 234 5.66 21.26 -7.82
CA ASN A 234 5.54 21.92 -6.53
C ASN A 234 6.56 23.06 -6.44
N ALA A 235 6.20 24.24 -6.95
CA ALA A 235 7.12 25.39 -6.99
C ALA A 235 7.59 25.88 -5.60
N ASN A 236 6.86 25.54 -4.53
CA ASN A 236 7.24 25.81 -3.13
C ASN A 236 8.26 24.81 -2.56
N ILE A 237 8.65 23.79 -3.34
CA ILE A 237 9.57 22.73 -2.92
C ILE A 237 10.74 22.65 -3.89
N SER A 238 11.95 22.59 -3.36
CA SER A 238 13.16 22.32 -4.12
C SER A 238 14.00 21.28 -3.40
N ILE A 239 14.22 20.16 -4.08
CA ILE A 239 15.03 19.03 -3.61
C ILE A 239 16.25 18.93 -4.54
N PRO A 240 17.48 18.98 -4.02
CA PRO A 240 18.67 18.68 -4.81
C PRO A 240 18.70 17.20 -5.22
N SER A 241 19.11 16.91 -6.46
CA SER A 241 19.18 15.53 -6.97
C SER A 241 20.09 14.63 -6.13
N ALA A 242 21.22 15.16 -5.65
CA ALA A 242 22.17 14.45 -4.79
C ALA A 242 21.55 14.00 -3.44
N THR A 243 20.59 14.77 -2.93
CA THR A 243 19.86 14.44 -1.70
C THR A 243 18.96 13.22 -1.93
N ALA A 244 18.22 13.21 -3.04
CA ALA A 244 17.38 12.08 -3.43
C ALA A 244 18.17 10.79 -3.62
N THR A 245 19.32 10.85 -4.31
CA THR A 245 20.17 9.67 -4.51
C THR A 245 20.69 9.15 -3.17
N THR A 246 21.02 10.03 -2.23
CA THR A 246 21.45 9.62 -0.89
C THR A 246 20.32 8.93 -0.13
N ILE A 247 19.10 9.50 -0.15
CA ILE A 247 17.91 8.87 0.46
C ILE A 247 17.74 7.45 -0.09
N ALA A 248 17.67 7.29 -1.41
CA ALA A 248 17.45 5.99 -2.04
C ALA A 248 18.54 4.96 -1.70
N ALA A 249 19.81 5.36 -1.76
CA ALA A 249 20.92 4.47 -1.44
C ALA A 249 20.86 4.00 0.03
N SER A 250 20.53 4.92 0.93
CA SER A 250 20.41 4.61 2.36
C SER A 250 19.18 3.80 2.70
N SER A 251 18.04 4.00 2.03
CA SER A 251 16.83 3.17 2.22
C SER A 251 17.11 1.70 1.90
N VAL A 252 17.81 1.41 0.79
CA VAL A 252 18.18 0.03 0.46
C VAL A 252 19.23 -0.52 1.42
N THR A 253 20.22 0.29 1.81
CA THR A 253 21.26 -0.14 2.74
C THR A 253 20.68 -0.45 4.12
N ALA A 254 19.81 0.41 4.64
CA ALA A 254 19.11 0.20 5.89
C ALA A 254 18.23 -1.05 5.82
N THR A 255 17.46 -1.21 4.74
CA THR A 255 16.62 -2.40 4.54
C THR A 255 17.44 -3.68 4.48
N ALA A 256 18.50 -3.71 3.66
CA ALA A 256 19.37 -4.87 3.55
C ALA A 256 20.07 -5.18 4.89
N GLY A 257 20.51 -4.16 5.62
CA GLY A 257 21.10 -4.30 6.94
C GLY A 257 20.11 -4.84 7.98
N ALA A 258 18.91 -4.27 8.06
CA ALA A 258 17.86 -4.66 8.99
C ALA A 258 17.36 -6.09 8.72
N LEU A 259 17.29 -6.49 7.45
CA LEU A 259 16.98 -7.86 7.04
C LEU A 259 18.19 -8.80 7.13
N SER A 260 19.37 -8.33 7.59
CA SER A 260 20.64 -9.06 7.74
C SER A 260 21.21 -9.69 6.45
N ILE A 261 21.07 -8.98 5.32
CA ILE A 261 21.37 -9.48 3.98
C ILE A 261 22.69 -8.88 3.46
N GLY A 262 23.73 -9.71 3.37
CA GLY A 262 25.02 -9.36 2.76
C GLY A 262 25.24 -9.93 1.34
N ALA A 263 24.24 -10.61 0.73
CA ALA A 263 24.31 -11.23 -0.60
C ALA A 263 22.92 -11.20 -1.30
N THR A 264 22.77 -11.68 -2.53
CA THR A 264 21.49 -11.72 -3.27
C THR A 264 20.33 -12.24 -2.41
N ALA A 265 19.22 -11.50 -2.32
CA ALA A 265 18.07 -11.89 -1.52
C ALA A 265 17.41 -13.17 -2.09
N SER A 266 16.98 -14.06 -1.19
CA SER A 266 16.35 -15.31 -1.60
C SER A 266 14.90 -15.11 -2.08
N THR A 267 14.53 -15.82 -3.15
CA THR A 267 13.12 -15.92 -3.61
C THR A 267 12.35 -17.04 -2.90
N SER A 268 13.00 -17.79 -2.02
CA SER A 268 12.34 -18.81 -1.20
C SER A 268 11.32 -18.20 -0.25
N THR A 269 10.24 -18.94 0.02
CA THR A 269 9.24 -18.56 1.01
C THR A 269 9.85 -18.36 2.39
N ILE A 270 9.48 -17.26 3.04
CA ILE A 270 9.66 -17.03 4.47
C ILE A 270 8.34 -17.41 5.15
N ALA A 271 8.38 -18.43 6.02
CA ALA A 271 7.21 -18.82 6.79
C ALA A 271 6.82 -17.69 7.76
N GLY A 272 5.57 -17.23 7.68
CA GLY A 272 5.09 -16.08 8.45
C GLY A 272 5.48 -14.71 7.88
N GLY A 273 6.05 -14.67 6.66
CA GLY A 273 6.25 -13.46 5.88
C GLY A 273 7.03 -12.36 6.61
N GLU A 274 6.61 -11.11 6.40
CA GLU A 274 7.19 -9.94 7.07
C GLU A 274 7.11 -10.04 8.59
N ALA A 275 5.97 -10.51 9.13
CA ALA A 275 5.76 -10.58 10.58
C ALA A 275 6.76 -11.51 11.27
N ALA A 276 7.29 -12.51 10.56
CA ALA A 276 8.34 -13.39 11.09
C ALA A 276 9.73 -12.74 11.13
N VAL A 277 9.98 -11.71 10.30
CA VAL A 277 11.28 -11.02 10.20
C VAL A 277 11.28 -9.72 11.00
N MET A 278 10.13 -9.07 11.12
CA MET A 278 9.97 -7.78 11.78
C MET A 278 9.93 -7.91 13.30
N THR A 279 11.08 -8.22 13.88
CA THR A 279 11.30 -8.12 15.33
C THR A 279 11.34 -6.64 15.77
N GLU A 280 11.20 -6.37 17.07
CA GLU A 280 11.31 -5.01 17.62
C GLU A 280 12.63 -4.32 17.22
N GLN A 281 13.74 -5.04 17.20
CA GLN A 281 15.03 -4.51 16.79
C GLN A 281 15.07 -4.14 15.30
N VAL A 282 14.45 -4.96 14.44
CA VAL A 282 14.38 -4.71 12.99
C VAL A 282 13.46 -3.52 12.71
N ALA A 283 12.32 -3.46 13.38
CA ALA A 283 11.40 -2.32 13.32
C ALA A 283 12.10 -1.02 13.74
N GLN A 284 12.81 -1.03 14.88
CA GLN A 284 13.57 0.14 15.33
C GLN A 284 14.65 0.55 14.33
N ALA A 285 15.34 -0.41 13.70
CA ALA A 285 16.34 -0.09 12.68
C ALA A 285 15.75 0.63 11.45
N PHE A 286 14.52 0.29 11.05
CA PHE A 286 13.80 1.04 10.02
C PHE A 286 13.43 2.45 10.48
N THR A 287 12.90 2.59 11.70
CA THR A 287 12.58 3.90 12.30
C THR A 287 13.81 4.80 12.37
N ASP A 288 14.91 4.30 12.92
CA ASP A 288 16.17 5.04 13.06
C ASP A 288 16.72 5.46 11.69
N ALA A 289 16.59 4.59 10.68
CA ALA A 289 17.04 4.89 9.32
C ALA A 289 16.20 6.00 8.68
N VAL A 290 14.88 5.96 8.82
CA VAL A 290 13.98 7.01 8.33
C VAL A 290 14.29 8.33 9.04
N GLU A 291 14.31 8.35 10.37
CA GLU A 291 14.55 9.58 11.16
C GLU A 291 15.93 10.20 10.87
N THR A 292 16.98 9.37 10.85
CA THR A 292 18.34 9.86 10.60
C THR A 292 18.46 10.44 9.19
N GLN A 293 17.96 9.72 8.19
CA GLN A 293 18.12 10.14 6.80
C GLN A 293 17.20 11.28 6.42
N SER A 294 16.01 11.38 7.00
CA SER A 294 15.10 12.51 6.79
C SER A 294 15.71 13.78 7.39
N ALA A 295 16.29 13.70 8.58
CA ALA A 295 17.00 14.82 9.21
C ALA A 295 18.22 15.28 8.39
N VAL A 296 19.04 14.35 7.89
CA VAL A 296 20.18 14.68 7.02
C VAL A 296 19.69 15.34 5.72
N ALA A 297 18.69 14.77 5.06
CA ALA A 297 18.16 15.29 3.80
C ALA A 297 17.55 16.69 3.96
N ALA A 298 16.81 16.94 5.04
CA ALA A 298 16.15 18.21 5.34
C ALA A 298 17.13 19.40 5.41
N THR A 299 18.43 19.17 5.67
CA THR A 299 19.46 20.23 5.67
C THR A 299 19.66 20.88 4.29
N SER A 300 19.29 20.17 3.22
CA SER A 300 19.55 20.56 1.83
C SER A 300 18.28 20.89 1.03
N ILE A 301 17.12 20.49 1.54
CA ILE A 301 15.81 20.75 0.93
C ILE A 301 15.37 22.18 1.28
N THR A 302 14.66 22.82 0.37
CA THR A 302 13.80 23.97 0.69
C THR A 302 12.36 23.56 0.49
N ALA A 303 11.51 23.85 1.46
CA ALA A 303 10.08 23.60 1.38
C ALA A 303 9.37 24.74 2.13
N ASP A 304 8.52 25.47 1.41
CA ASP A 304 7.66 26.51 1.96
C ASP A 304 6.21 26.00 2.05
N LYS A 305 5.33 26.79 2.67
CA LYS A 305 3.88 26.50 2.76
C LYS A 305 3.30 26.15 1.40
N THR A 306 2.42 25.16 1.37
CA THR A 306 1.53 24.90 0.24
C THR A 306 0.86 26.20 -0.20
N PRO A 307 0.92 26.54 -1.50
CA PRO A 307 0.19 27.69 -2.03
C PRO A 307 -1.29 27.60 -1.69
N ASP A 308 -1.93 28.75 -1.41
CA ASP A 308 -3.36 28.78 -1.06
C ASP A 308 -4.26 28.16 -2.16
N SER A 309 -3.78 28.16 -3.41
CA SER A 309 -4.33 27.34 -4.50
C SER A 309 -3.33 26.26 -4.88
N TYR A 310 -3.63 25.01 -4.51
CA TYR A 310 -2.88 23.84 -4.95
C TYR A 310 -3.76 22.96 -5.83
N THR A 311 -3.23 22.53 -6.96
CA THR A 311 -3.86 21.53 -7.81
C THR A 311 -2.89 20.36 -7.93
N PRO A 312 -3.21 19.19 -7.35
CA PRO A 312 -2.36 18.03 -7.45
C PRO A 312 -2.06 17.67 -8.92
N PRO A 313 -0.82 17.27 -9.25
CA PRO A 313 -0.50 16.81 -10.59
C PRO A 313 -1.31 15.56 -10.94
N THR A 314 -1.69 15.42 -12.21
CA THR A 314 -2.32 14.19 -12.69
C THR A 314 -1.27 13.08 -12.78
N ILE A 315 -1.47 12.02 -12.01
CA ILE A 315 -0.60 10.86 -11.96
C ILE A 315 -1.32 9.70 -12.65
N PRO A 316 -0.82 9.20 -13.79
CA PRO A 316 -1.48 8.10 -14.48
C PRO A 316 -1.43 6.81 -13.65
N VAL A 317 -2.55 6.08 -13.67
CA VAL A 317 -2.73 4.80 -12.99
C VAL A 317 -3.27 3.77 -13.97
N VAL A 318 -2.92 2.51 -13.77
CA VAL A 318 -3.55 1.39 -14.46
C VAL A 318 -4.92 1.15 -13.85
N THR A 319 -5.95 1.33 -14.66
CA THR A 319 -7.27 0.80 -14.36
C THR A 319 -7.35 -0.62 -14.87
N PRO A 320 -7.74 -1.60 -14.04
CA PRO A 320 -8.08 -2.93 -14.53
C PRO A 320 -9.16 -2.85 -15.60
N ILE A 321 -9.16 -3.86 -16.48
CA ILE A 321 -10.19 -4.04 -17.49
C ILE A 321 -11.55 -4.13 -16.76
N THR A 322 -12.49 -3.30 -17.19
CA THR A 322 -13.85 -3.20 -16.67
C THR A 322 -14.43 -4.61 -16.48
N VAL A 323 -14.82 -4.97 -15.25
CA VAL A 323 -15.59 -6.18 -15.02
C VAL A 323 -16.90 -5.98 -15.78
N PRO A 324 -17.21 -6.78 -16.81
CA PRO A 324 -18.48 -6.63 -17.51
C PRO A 324 -19.60 -6.80 -16.48
N ASP A 325 -20.53 -5.85 -16.48
CA ASP A 325 -21.72 -5.86 -15.65
C ASP A 325 -22.47 -7.20 -15.85
N THR A 326 -22.32 -8.12 -14.91
CA THR A 326 -23.06 -9.39 -14.92
C THR A 326 -24.49 -9.22 -14.43
N THR A 327 -24.95 -8.01 -14.09
CA THR A 327 -26.35 -7.74 -13.74
C THR A 327 -27.25 -7.55 -14.96
N GLY A 328 -26.75 -7.96 -16.15
CA GLY A 328 -27.55 -8.29 -17.33
C GLY A 328 -28.66 -9.28 -16.99
N THR A 329 -29.77 -8.71 -16.58
CA THR A 329 -31.11 -9.26 -16.42
C THR A 329 -31.48 -10.12 -17.63
N THR A 330 -31.35 -11.43 -17.51
CA THR A 330 -32.24 -12.37 -18.18
C THR A 330 -33.02 -13.13 -17.13
N GLY A 331 -34.08 -12.50 -16.64
CA GLY A 331 -35.27 -13.21 -16.20
C GLY A 331 -35.81 -14.02 -17.37
N GLY A 332 -35.24 -15.21 -17.59
CA GLY A 332 -35.71 -16.21 -18.52
C GLY A 332 -36.39 -17.31 -17.73
N THR A 333 -37.68 -17.13 -17.46
CA THR A 333 -38.58 -18.21 -17.09
C THR A 333 -38.56 -19.29 -18.18
N THR A 334 -37.92 -20.42 -17.91
CA THR A 334 -38.20 -21.68 -18.62
C THR A 334 -38.60 -22.73 -17.60
N GLY A 335 -39.90 -22.79 -17.34
CA GLY A 335 -40.53 -24.04 -16.94
C GLY A 335 -40.56 -25.00 -18.12
N GLY A 336 -40.47 -26.30 -17.83
CA GLY A 336 -40.90 -27.35 -18.75
C GLY A 336 -39.99 -28.57 -18.83
N THR A 337 -40.41 -29.64 -18.13
CA THR A 337 -40.40 -31.06 -18.57
C THR A 337 -39.09 -31.60 -19.17
N GLY A 338 -38.30 -32.44 -18.48
CA GLY A 338 -38.67 -33.80 -18.09
C GLY A 338 -38.58 -34.77 -19.27
N VAL A 339 -37.47 -35.50 -19.42
CA VAL A 339 -37.45 -36.90 -19.92
C VAL A 339 -36.17 -37.58 -19.42
N ALA A 340 -36.34 -38.79 -18.87
CA ALA A 340 -35.29 -39.76 -18.61
C ALA A 340 -34.79 -40.36 -19.92
N PHE A 341 -33.48 -40.65 -20.01
CA PHE A 341 -32.90 -41.94 -20.40
C PHE A 341 -31.43 -41.95 -19.96
#